data_AF-A0A2T2UC61-F1
#
_entry.id   AF-A0A2T2UC61-F1
#
_cell.length_a   1.000
_cell.length_b   1.000
_cell.length_c   1.000
_cell.angle_alpha   90.00
_cell.angle_beta   90.00
_cell.angle_gamma   90.00
#
_symmetry.space_group_name_H-M   'P 1'
#
loop_
_entity.id
_entity.type
_entity.pdbx_description
1 polymer ?
#
loop_
_entity_poly.entity_id
_entity_poly.type
_entity_poly.pdbx_seq_one_letter_code
_entity_poly.pdbx_strand_id
1 'polypeptide(L)'
;EWPGNVRQLLNAVEQHVALSPSAVITAQQVRQSLGEQAAHLPSIAEARAAFTRDYLIRLLKISEGNVSEAARLAQRNRSEFYKLLARHEVDPAAFKSADPGD
;
A
#
# COMPACT_ATOMS: atom_id res chain seq x y z
N GLU A 1 -7.56 11.55 -5.69
CA GLU A 1 -6.91 10.32 -6.21
C GLU A 1 -7.32 9.16 -5.31
N TRP A 2 -7.77 8.04 -5.86
CA TRP A 2 -8.17 6.87 -5.07
C TRP A 2 -6.91 6.09 -4.67
N PRO A 3 -6.56 6.02 -3.38
CA PRO A 3 -5.20 5.67 -2.95
C PRO A 3 -4.90 4.17 -2.94
N GLY A 4 -5.79 3.29 -3.39
CA GLY A 4 -5.46 1.87 -3.51
C GLY A 4 -6.53 1.00 -4.16
N ASN A 5 -6.19 0.37 -5.29
CA ASN A 5 -6.85 -0.79 -5.90
C ASN A 5 -8.37 -0.74 -6.18
N VAL A 6 -8.77 -1.42 -7.26
CA VAL A 6 -10.15 -1.48 -7.78
C VAL A 6 -11.18 -1.95 -6.73
N ARG A 7 -10.76 -2.69 -5.68
CA ARG A 7 -11.63 -3.07 -4.55
C ARG A 7 -12.13 -1.88 -3.73
N GLN A 8 -11.34 -0.82 -3.56
CA GLN A 8 -11.81 0.37 -2.84
C GLN A 8 -12.87 1.13 -3.67
N LEU A 9 -12.69 1.18 -4.98
CA LEU A 9 -13.70 1.74 -5.88
C LEU A 9 -14.97 0.89 -5.87
N LEU A 10 -14.85 -0.44 -5.90
CA LEU A 10 -15.99 -1.35 -5.86
C LEU A 10 -16.78 -1.21 -4.56
N ASN A 11 -16.12 -1.23 -3.41
CA ASN A 11 -16.79 -1.09 -2.10
C ASN A 11 -17.48 0.28 -1.96
N ALA A 12 -16.83 1.35 -2.45
CA ALA A 12 -17.43 2.68 -2.44
C ALA A 12 -18.69 2.75 -3.32
N VAL A 13 -18.69 2.09 -4.48
CA VAL A 13 -19.85 2.00 -5.38
C VAL A 13 -20.95 1.13 -4.76
N GLU A 14 -20.62 -0.04 -4.21
CA GLU A 14 -21.58 -0.94 -3.54
C GLU A 14 -22.28 -0.24 -2.36
N GLN A 15 -21.52 0.49 -1.54
CA GLN A 15 -22.07 1.24 -0.42
C GLN A 15 -23.00 2.38 -0.89
N HIS A 16 -22.66 3.06 -1.98
CA HIS A 16 -23.49 4.10 -2.57
C HIS A 16 -24.78 3.54 -3.19
N VAL A 17 -24.74 2.35 -3.79
CA VAL A 17 -25.93 1.66 -4.30
C VAL A 17 -26.82 1.18 -3.15
N ALA A 18 -26.24 0.67 -2.06
CA ALA A 18 -26.98 0.13 -0.92
C ALA A 18 -27.67 1.21 -0.06
N LEU A 19 -27.10 2.41 0.01
CA LEU A 19 -27.58 3.50 0.89
C LEU A 19 -28.37 4.58 0.14
N SER A 20 -28.50 4.53 -1.19
CA SER A 20 -29.21 5.55 -1.94
C SER A 20 -30.71 5.25 -2.06
N PRO A 21 -31.60 6.09 -1.50
CA PRO A 21 -33.06 5.94 -1.67
C PRO A 21 -33.56 6.43 -3.04
N SER A 22 -32.66 6.87 -3.94
CA SER A 22 -32.99 7.44 -5.25
C SER A 22 -32.05 6.92 -6.34
N ALA A 23 -32.59 6.77 -7.56
CA ALA A 23 -31.89 6.28 -8.74
C ALA A 23 -30.76 7.22 -9.25
N VAL A 24 -30.66 8.44 -8.73
CA VAL A 24 -29.63 9.42 -9.10
C VAL A 24 -28.89 9.89 -7.85
N ILE A 25 -27.60 9.56 -7.78
CA ILE A 25 -26.70 9.95 -6.70
C ILE A 25 -26.10 11.31 -7.05
N THR A 26 -26.38 12.34 -6.25
CA THR A 26 -25.87 13.69 -6.49
C THR A 26 -24.45 13.85 -5.94
N ALA A 27 -23.64 14.71 -6.57
CA ALA A 27 -22.27 14.97 -6.13
C ALA A 27 -22.16 15.52 -4.69
N GLN A 28 -23.23 16.12 -4.17
CA GLN A 28 -23.30 16.60 -2.79
C GLN A 28 -23.46 15.46 -1.77
N GLN A 29 -24.27 14.44 -2.09
CA GLN A 29 -24.41 13.23 -1.27
C GLN A 29 -23.11 12.43 -1.22
N VAL A 30 -22.39 12.36 -2.36
CA VAL A 30 -21.04 11.78 -2.43
C VAL A 30 -20.08 12.55 -1.51
N ARG A 31 -20.05 13.88 -1.56
CA ARG A 31 -19.15 14.67 -0.70
C ARG A 31 -19.49 14.56 0.80
N GLN A 32 -20.77 14.45 1.16
CA GLN A 32 -21.19 14.30 2.56
C GLN A 32 -20.85 12.91 3.10
N SER A 33 -21.03 11.85 2.31
CA SER A 33 -20.60 10.50 2.70
C SER A 33 -19.09 10.38 2.81
N LEU A 34 -18.33 11.12 2.00
CA LEU A 34 -16.87 11.26 2.13
C LEU A 34 -16.44 12.08 3.35
N GLY A 35 -17.20 13.11 3.76
CA GLY A 35 -16.90 13.93 4.95
C GLY A 35 -17.26 13.26 6.29
N GLU A 36 -18.25 12.37 6.28
CA GLU A 36 -18.60 11.46 7.38
C GLU A 36 -18.05 10.03 7.14
N GLN A 37 -16.94 9.91 6.41
CA GLN A 37 -16.12 8.70 6.51
C GLN A 37 -15.59 8.64 7.94
N ALA A 38 -16.37 8.01 8.81
CA ALA A 38 -15.92 7.41 10.05
C ALA A 38 -14.48 6.97 9.84
N ALA A 39 -13.55 7.56 10.58
CA ALA A 39 -12.13 7.29 10.47
C ALA A 39 -11.94 5.80 10.23
N HIS A 40 -11.66 5.41 8.98
CA HIS A 40 -11.61 4.01 8.61
C HIS A 40 -10.39 3.46 9.33
N LEU A 41 -10.62 2.89 10.51
CA LEU A 41 -9.57 2.18 11.22
C LEU A 41 -9.16 1.02 10.32
N PRO A 42 -7.91 1.00 9.85
CA PRO A 42 -7.45 -0.10 9.01
C PRO A 42 -7.64 -1.39 9.80
N SER A 43 -8.04 -2.45 9.10
CA SER A 43 -7.97 -3.79 9.67
C SER A 43 -6.53 -4.09 10.10
N ILE A 44 -6.36 -5.02 11.04
CA ILE A 44 -5.02 -5.46 11.49
C ILE A 44 -4.18 -5.92 10.29
N ALA A 45 -4.82 -6.54 9.28
CA ALA A 45 -4.15 -6.98 8.07
C ALA A 45 -3.58 -5.81 7.26
N GLU A 46 -4.36 -4.74 7.07
CA GLU A 46 -3.96 -3.54 6.35
C GLU A 46 -2.89 -2.75 7.10
N ALA A 47 -3.06 -2.55 8.41
CA ALA A 47 -2.08 -1.88 9.26
C ALA A 47 -0.74 -2.61 9.24
N ARG A 48 -0.76 -3.95 9.33
CA ARG A 48 0.44 -4.77 9.20
C ARG A 48 1.06 -4.67 7.81
N ALA A 49 0.26 -4.65 6.75
CA ALA A 49 0.77 -4.54 5.39
C ALA A 49 1.47 -3.20 5.15
N ALA A 50 0.87 -2.10 5.61
CA ALA A 50 1.45 -0.76 5.55
C ALA A 50 2.76 -0.69 6.35
N PHE A 51 2.74 -1.12 7.62
CA PHE A 51 3.94 -1.18 8.45
C PHE A 51 5.07 -2.01 7.80
N THR A 52 4.72 -3.20 7.29
CA THR A 52 5.70 -4.10 6.66
C THR A 52 6.33 -3.44 5.43
N ARG A 53 5.53 -2.78 4.59
CA ARG A 53 6.02 -2.06 3.42
C ARG A 53 7.01 -0.95 3.82
N ASP A 54 6.65 -0.13 4.81
CA ASP A 54 7.51 0.95 5.28
C ASP A 54 8.80 0.44 5.93
N TYR A 55 8.75 -0.72 6.58
CA TYR A 55 9.93 -1.39 7.12
C TYR A 55 10.87 -1.86 6.01
N LEU A 56 10.34 -2.52 4.97
CA LEU A 56 11.13 -2.97 3.82
C LEU A 56 11.80 -1.80 3.08
N ILE A 57 11.07 -0.70 2.88
CA ILE A 57 11.62 0.53 2.28
C ILE A 57 12.78 1.08 3.11
N ARG A 58 12.64 1.13 4.45
CA ARG A 58 13.70 1.60 5.33
C ARG A 58 14.95 0.74 5.23
N LEU A 59 14.79 -0.59 5.21
CA LEU A 59 15.91 -1.50 5.03
C LEU A 59 16.62 -1.30 3.70
N LEU A 60 15.86 -1.14 2.61
CA LEU A 60 16.44 -0.89 1.28
C LEU A 60 17.14 0.46 1.19
N LYS A 61 16.66 1.49 1.90
CA LYS A 61 17.36 2.78 2.00
C LYS A 61 18.68 2.65 2.76
N ILE A 62 18.69 1.96 3.90
CA ILE A 62 19.90 1.75 4.72
C ILE A 62 20.94 0.91 3.98
N SER A 63 20.49 -0.04 3.16
CA SER A 63 21.34 -0.95 2.39
C SER A 63 21.60 -0.47 0.96
N GLU A 64 21.17 0.74 0.59
CA GLU A 64 21.35 1.32 -0.75
C GLU A 64 20.90 0.38 -1.90
N GLY A 65 19.75 -0.28 -1.71
CA GLY A 65 19.21 -1.25 -2.66
C GLY A 65 19.88 -2.63 -2.64
N ASN A 66 20.86 -2.87 -1.78
CA ASN A 66 21.47 -4.19 -1.61
C ASN A 66 20.54 -5.14 -0.85
N VAL A 67 19.79 -5.95 -1.59
CA VAL A 67 18.81 -6.90 -1.05
C VAL A 67 19.44 -7.93 -0.09
N SER A 68 20.69 -8.35 -0.33
CA SER A 68 21.36 -9.31 0.56
C SER A 68 21.62 -8.70 1.93
N GLU A 69 22.06 -7.44 1.95
CA GLU A 69 22.31 -6.70 3.18
C GLU A 69 21.00 -6.33 3.90
N ALA A 70 19.98 -5.88 3.15
CA ALA A 70 18.64 -5.65 3.68
C ALA A 70 18.06 -6.90 4.37
N ALA A 71 18.21 -8.08 3.75
CA ALA A 71 17.76 -9.35 4.30
C ALA A 71 18.52 -9.71 5.58
N ARG A 72 19.84 -9.47 5.61
CA ARG A 72 20.68 -9.68 6.81
C ARG A 72 20.23 -8.80 7.97
N LEU A 73 19.98 -7.51 7.71
CA LEU A 73 19.44 -6.56 8.70
C LEU A 73 18.05 -6.97 9.20
N ALA A 74 17.22 -7.53 8.33
CA ALA A 74 15.92 -8.10 8.68
C ALA A 74 16.00 -9.44 9.42
N GLN A 75 17.20 -10.02 9.58
CA GLN A 75 17.41 -11.38 10.08
C GLN A 75 16.60 -12.43 9.30
N ARG A 76 16.52 -12.27 7.98
CA ARG A 76 15.82 -13.18 7.06
C ARG A 76 16.77 -13.69 5.99
N ASN A 77 16.43 -14.83 5.40
CA ASN A 77 17.14 -15.26 4.21
C ASN A 77 16.72 -14.42 3.00
N ARG A 78 17.62 -14.31 2.01
CA ARG A 78 17.44 -13.49 0.81
C ARG A 78 16.19 -13.89 0.00
N SER A 79 15.90 -15.19 -0.10
CA SER A 79 14.76 -15.71 -0.85
C SER A 79 13.42 -15.33 -0.23
N GLU A 80 13.30 -15.40 1.10
CA GLU A 80 12.13 -14.90 1.84
C GLU A 80 11.98 -13.39 1.71
N PHE A 81 13.10 -12.67 1.74
CA PHE A 81 13.07 -11.22 1.59
C PHE A 81 12.54 -10.79 0.22
N TYR A 82 12.96 -11.44 -0.87
CA TYR A 82 12.36 -11.19 -2.20
C TYR A 82 10.86 -11.48 -2.26
N LYS A 83 10.39 -12.54 -1.58
CA LYS A 83 8.96 -12.84 -1.49
C LYS A 83 8.20 -11.75 -0.74
N LEU A 84 8.79 -11.18 0.32
CA LEU A 84 8.22 -10.05 1.05
C LEU A 84 8.16 -8.78 0.18
N LEU A 85 9.24 -8.46 -0.53
CA LEU A 85 9.28 -7.35 -1.47
C LEU A 85 8.20 -7.47 -2.55
N ALA A 86 8.08 -8.64 -3.19
CA ALA A 86 7.07 -8.90 -4.22
C ALA A 86 5.64 -8.79 -3.66
N ARG A 87 5.38 -9.33 -2.47
CA ARG A 87 4.07 -9.26 -1.82
C ARG A 87 3.65 -7.83 -1.46
N HIS A 88 4.62 -6.97 -1.12
CA HIS A 88 4.37 -5.59 -0.72
C HIS A 88 4.67 -4.57 -1.83
N GLU A 89 4.89 -5.04 -3.06
CA GLU A 89 5.12 -4.22 -4.25
C GLU A 89 6.26 -3.20 -4.04
N VAL A 90 7.37 -3.66 -3.47
CA VAL A 90 8.58 -2.85 -3.25
C VAL A 90 9.67 -3.31 -4.20
N ASP A 91 10.05 -2.44 -5.13
CA ASP A 91 11.15 -2.70 -6.07
C ASP A 91 12.49 -2.27 -5.46
N PRO A 92 13.45 -3.19 -5.24
CA PRO A 92 14.78 -2.83 -4.75
C PRO A 92 15.60 -2.01 -5.76
N ALA A 93 15.33 -2.10 -7.07
CA ALA A 93 16.08 -1.36 -8.08
C ALA A 93 15.90 0.17 -7.93
N ALA A 94 14.75 0.61 -7.44
CA ALA A 94 14.47 2.02 -7.16
C ALA A 94 15.36 2.63 -6.05
N PHE A 95 16.06 1.79 -5.28
CA PHE A 95 16.94 2.21 -4.18
C PHE A 95 18.42 2.03 -4.49
N LYS A 96 18.74 1.39 -5.61
CA LYS A 96 20.12 1.26 -6.06
C LYS A 96 20.51 2.58 -6.68
N SER A 97 21.44 3.30 -6.04
CA SER A 97 22.13 4.44 -6.65
C SER A 97 22.64 3.96 -8.01
N ALA A 98 22.26 4.62 -9.10
CA ALA A 98 22.79 4.32 -10.42
C ALA A 98 24.31 4.34 -10.32
N ASP A 99 24.94 3.18 -10.41
CA ASP A 99 26.39 3.08 -10.51
C ASP A 99 26.73 3.60 -11.92
N PRO A 100 27.41 4.75 -12.07
CA PRO A 100 27.84 5.24 -13.37
C PRO A 100 29.04 4.41 -13.78
N GLY A 101 28.78 3.22 -14.33
CA GLY A 101 29.81 2.23 -14.64
C GLY A 101 29.35 1.21 -15.68
N ASP A 102 28.82 1.71 -16.80
CA ASP A 102 28.87 1.08 -18.12
C ASP A 102 29.50 2.09 -19.11
#